data_AF-A0A4Q5WQ14-F1
#
_entry.id   AF-A0A4Q5WQ14-F1
#
_cell.length_a   1.000
_cell.length_b   1.000
_cell.length_c   1.000
_cell.angle_alpha   90.00
_cell.angle_beta   90.00
_cell.angle_gamma   90.00
#
_symmetry.space_group_name_H-M   'P 1'
#
loop_
_entity.id
_entity.type
_entity.pdbx_description
1 polymer ?
#
loop_
_entity_poly.entity_id
_entity_poly.type
_entity_poly.pdbx_seq_one_letter_code
_entity_poly.pdbx_strand_id
1 'polypeptide(L)'
;MAPRDSFSETVCSPASSPDCARMRADRHGASSGGSLMTKRLSGRLRLAVAATALLAQSCATAPPEQQAQLTRQQAFEQDRAGPQLLAYADGVHSKANERDLGIASLDVAVNVRGDIAETTVTVAFENPTANILEGQFALNMTRGAVVTGYALDINGTLIDG
;
A
#
# COMPACT_ATOMS: atom_id res chain seq x y z
N MET A 1 -30.54 -26.81 20.37
CA MET A 1 -29.56 -27.73 19.75
C MET A 1 -29.85 -27.73 18.25
N ALA A 2 -29.05 -26.97 17.50
CA ALA A 2 -29.10 -26.82 16.04
C ALA A 2 -27.63 -26.82 15.55
N PRO A 3 -27.32 -27.41 14.37
CA PRO A 3 -25.95 -27.57 13.91
C PRO A 3 -25.37 -26.27 13.33
N ARG A 4 -24.05 -26.10 13.49
CA ARG A 4 -23.25 -24.99 12.96
C ARG A 4 -22.71 -25.42 11.59
N ASP A 5 -23.01 -24.64 10.55
CA ASP A 5 -22.42 -24.82 9.22
C ASP A 5 -20.96 -24.34 9.22
N SER A 6 -20.05 -25.23 8.84
CA SER A 6 -18.66 -24.94 8.52
C SER A 6 -18.56 -24.28 7.15
N PHE A 7 -18.10 -23.03 7.10
CA PHE A 7 -17.61 -22.42 5.87
C PHE A 7 -16.11 -22.66 5.76
N SER A 8 -15.72 -23.51 4.81
CA SER A 8 -14.34 -23.73 4.36
C SER A 8 -14.14 -22.90 3.11
N GLU A 9 -13.53 -21.72 3.23
CA GLU A 9 -13.06 -20.97 2.05
C GLU A 9 -11.72 -21.54 1.61
N THR A 10 -11.78 -22.36 0.56
CA THR A 10 -10.62 -22.83 -0.21
C THR A 10 -10.05 -21.65 -0.98
N VAL A 11 -8.96 -21.07 -0.49
CA VAL A 11 -8.19 -20.06 -1.23
C VAL A 11 -7.45 -20.74 -2.37
N CYS A 12 -7.83 -20.43 -3.61
CA CYS A 12 -7.13 -20.89 -4.82
C CYS A 12 -5.72 -20.28 -4.89
N SER A 13 -4.71 -21.13 -4.77
CA SER A 13 -3.29 -20.79 -4.98
C SER A 13 -2.92 -20.93 -6.47
N PRO A 14 -2.11 -20.02 -7.06
CA PRO A 14 -1.91 -19.92 -8.51
C PRO A 14 -0.97 -20.98 -9.13
N ALA A 15 -0.65 -22.06 -8.41
CA ALA A 15 0.37 -23.03 -8.82
C ALA A 15 -0.17 -24.36 -9.40
N SER A 16 -1.48 -24.50 -9.63
CA SER A 16 -2.04 -25.76 -10.12
C SER A 16 -3.10 -25.56 -11.21
N SER A 17 -2.75 -25.99 -12.43
CA SER A 17 -3.62 -26.39 -13.56
C SER A 17 -3.83 -25.37 -14.71
N PRO A 18 -3.81 -25.83 -15.99
CA PRO A 18 -3.75 -24.99 -17.20
C PRO A 18 -5.07 -24.33 -17.65
N ASP A 19 -6.16 -24.42 -16.87
CA ASP A 19 -7.50 -23.97 -17.30
C ASP A 19 -7.79 -22.47 -17.11
N CYS A 20 -6.91 -21.71 -16.45
CA CYS A 20 -7.11 -20.27 -16.23
C CYS A 20 -6.88 -19.40 -17.49
N ALA A 21 -6.27 -19.97 -18.54
CA ALA A 21 -5.94 -19.27 -19.77
C ALA A 21 -7.12 -19.07 -20.74
N ARG A 22 -8.29 -19.67 -20.48
CA ARG A 22 -9.37 -19.74 -21.48
C ARG A 22 -10.45 -18.65 -21.37
N MET A 23 -10.35 -17.73 -20.41
CA MET A 23 -11.37 -16.70 -20.17
C MET A 23 -11.06 -15.32 -20.79
N ARG A 24 -10.02 -15.22 -21.64
CA ARG A 24 -9.61 -13.97 -22.33
C ARG A 24 -10.05 -13.86 -23.79
N ALA A 25 -10.88 -14.77 -24.32
CA ALA A 25 -11.12 -14.85 -25.77
C ALA A 25 -12.51 -14.40 -26.29
N ASP A 26 -13.47 -14.01 -25.43
CA ASP A 26 -14.85 -13.73 -25.88
C ASP A 26 -15.25 -12.26 -25.83
N ARG A 27 -14.53 -11.38 -26.53
CA ARG A 27 -15.04 -10.04 -26.89
C ARG A 27 -14.75 -9.66 -28.34
N HIS A 28 -15.29 -10.44 -29.27
CA HIS A 28 -15.48 -9.99 -30.65
C HIS A 28 -16.88 -10.38 -31.14
N GLY A 29 -17.72 -9.38 -31.43
CA GLY A 29 -18.94 -9.56 -32.20
C GLY A 29 -20.10 -8.65 -31.84
N ALA A 30 -20.18 -7.48 -32.49
CA ALA A 30 -21.41 -6.82 -32.95
C ALA A 30 -21.01 -5.56 -33.72
N SER A 31 -21.07 -5.54 -35.05
CA SER A 31 -22.27 -5.35 -35.87
C SER A 31 -22.85 -3.93 -35.77
N SER A 32 -22.63 -3.12 -36.80
CA SER A 32 -23.62 -2.17 -37.31
C SER A 32 -23.13 -1.58 -38.64
N GLY A 33 -23.71 -2.05 -39.74
CA GLY A 33 -23.70 -1.35 -41.01
C GLY A 33 -24.50 -0.05 -40.93
N GLY A 34 -24.15 0.95 -41.75
CA GLY A 34 -24.85 2.22 -41.75
C GLY A 34 -24.26 3.23 -42.72
N SER A 35 -24.57 3.04 -44.01
CA SER A 35 -24.85 4.08 -45.00
C SER A 35 -23.91 5.29 -45.09
N LEU A 36 -23.02 5.24 -46.09
CA LEU A 36 -22.48 6.42 -46.75
C LEU A 36 -23.62 7.33 -47.22
N MET A 37 -23.77 8.50 -46.62
CA MET A 37 -24.57 9.58 -47.22
C MET A 37 -23.92 10.92 -46.94
N THR A 38 -23.12 11.32 -47.92
CA THR A 38 -22.66 12.70 -48.11
C THR A 38 -23.85 13.65 -48.09
N LYS A 39 -23.88 14.61 -47.16
CA LYS A 39 -24.67 15.83 -47.31
C LYS A 39 -23.82 17.06 -47.05
N ARG A 40 -23.64 17.80 -48.14
CA ARG A 40 -23.17 19.19 -48.19
C ARG A 40 -24.23 20.13 -47.58
N LEU A 41 -23.81 21.39 -47.41
CA LEU A 41 -24.52 22.63 -47.05
C LEU A 41 -24.38 23.00 -45.57
N SER A 42 -23.54 23.98 -45.21
CA SER A 42 -23.66 25.43 -45.45
C SER A 42 -24.94 26.02 -44.85
N GLY A 43 -24.79 26.89 -43.85
CA GLY A 43 -25.91 27.69 -43.35
C GLY A 43 -25.68 28.23 -41.95
N ARG A 44 -25.34 29.51 -41.90
CA ARG A 44 -25.21 30.38 -40.70
C ARG A 44 -26.36 30.17 -39.70
N LEU A 45 -26.07 30.14 -38.39
CA LEU A 45 -26.75 31.03 -37.43
C LEU A 45 -26.04 31.06 -36.07
N ARG A 46 -25.73 32.29 -35.61
CA ARG A 46 -25.23 32.62 -34.28
C ARG A 46 -26.37 32.55 -33.28
N LEU A 47 -26.14 32.08 -32.04
CA LEU A 47 -26.45 32.81 -30.80
C LEU A 47 -26.14 31.97 -29.54
N ALA A 48 -25.56 32.64 -28.55
CA ALA A 48 -25.62 32.37 -27.11
C ALA A 48 -24.90 31.12 -26.53
N VAL A 49 -23.59 31.25 -26.29
CA VAL A 49 -22.94 30.66 -25.10
C VAL A 49 -21.93 31.67 -24.55
N ALA A 50 -22.44 32.69 -23.88
CA ALA A 50 -21.63 33.56 -23.03
C ALA A 50 -22.03 33.24 -21.59
N ALA A 51 -21.04 32.85 -20.76
CA ALA A 51 -21.07 32.77 -19.28
C ALA A 51 -20.97 31.39 -18.57
N THR A 52 -20.62 30.28 -19.22
CA THR A 52 -20.32 29.00 -18.51
C THR A 52 -18.98 28.33 -18.89
N ALA A 53 -18.00 29.11 -19.35
CA ALA A 53 -16.67 28.59 -19.73
C ALA A 53 -15.49 29.25 -19.01
N LEU A 54 -15.71 29.94 -17.88
CA LEU A 54 -14.62 30.63 -17.14
C LEU A 54 -14.21 30.00 -15.81
N LEU A 55 -14.79 28.88 -15.38
CA LEU A 55 -14.40 28.20 -14.12
C LEU A 55 -13.61 26.90 -14.30
N ALA A 56 -13.32 26.48 -15.54
CA ALA A 56 -12.60 25.23 -15.81
C ALA A 56 -11.09 25.41 -16.09
N GLN A 57 -10.55 26.63 -15.97
CA GLN A 57 -9.18 26.93 -16.43
C GLN A 57 -8.13 27.16 -15.33
N SER A 58 -8.48 27.07 -14.04
CA SER A 58 -7.52 27.34 -12.95
C SER A 58 -6.82 26.10 -12.36
N CYS A 59 -7.10 24.89 -12.83
CA CYS A 59 -6.57 23.66 -12.23
C CYS A 59 -5.78 22.80 -13.22
N ALA A 60 -4.81 23.36 -13.95
CA ALA A 60 -3.96 22.54 -14.81
C ALA A 60 -2.59 23.15 -15.04
N THR A 61 -1.80 23.31 -13.97
CA THR A 61 -0.33 23.18 -13.92
C THR A 61 0.14 23.78 -12.60
N ALA A 62 0.33 22.95 -11.58
CA ALA A 62 1.22 23.36 -10.50
C ALA A 62 2.58 23.68 -11.14
N PRO A 63 3.22 24.83 -10.85
CA PRO A 63 4.57 25.11 -11.33
C PRO A 63 5.50 23.94 -10.96
N PRO A 64 6.51 23.60 -11.81
CA PRO A 64 7.35 22.43 -11.62
C PRO A 64 8.05 22.41 -10.25
N GLU A 65 8.23 23.58 -9.63
CA GLU A 65 8.76 23.73 -8.28
C GLU A 65 7.83 23.14 -7.20
N GLN A 66 6.51 23.28 -7.33
CA GLN A 66 5.54 22.67 -6.40
C GLN A 66 5.50 21.15 -6.55
N GLN A 67 5.56 20.64 -7.78
CA GLN A 67 5.63 19.19 -8.02
C GLN A 67 6.91 18.60 -7.45
N ALA A 68 8.06 19.27 -7.62
CA ALA A 68 9.34 18.83 -7.06
C ALA A 68 9.34 18.85 -5.51
N GLN A 69 8.68 19.84 -4.89
CA GLN A 69 8.54 19.91 -3.44
C GLN A 69 7.64 18.80 -2.89
N LEU A 70 6.49 18.54 -3.52
CA LEU A 70 5.59 17.45 -3.14
C LEU A 70 6.28 16.09 -3.27
N THR A 71 6.98 15.83 -4.39
CA THR A 71 7.73 14.59 -4.58
C THR A 71 8.83 14.41 -3.53
N ARG A 72 9.52 15.50 -3.15
CA ARG A 72 10.54 15.46 -2.09
C ARG A 72 9.93 15.19 -0.71
N GLN A 73 8.75 15.76 -0.43
CA GLN A 73 8.00 15.50 0.80
C GLN A 73 7.54 14.04 0.87
N GLN A 74 6.97 13.52 -0.21
CA GLN A 74 6.51 12.12 -0.30
C GLN A 74 7.67 11.12 -0.15
N ALA A 75 8.82 11.39 -0.76
CA ALA A 75 10.01 10.56 -0.61
C ALA A 75 10.52 10.52 0.84
N PHE A 76 10.48 11.65 1.54
CA PHE A 76 10.90 11.74 2.94
C PHE A 76 9.94 11.04 3.91
N GLU A 77 8.64 11.02 3.60
CA GLU A 77 7.64 10.29 4.38
C GLU A 77 7.75 8.78 4.15
N GLN A 78 7.97 8.35 2.90
CA GLN A 78 8.20 6.94 2.57
C GLN A 78 9.42 6.34 3.27
N ASP A 79 10.49 7.13 3.42
CA ASP A 79 11.74 6.67 4.05
C ASP A 79 11.63 6.57 5.59
N ARG A 80 10.51 7.02 6.18
CA ARG A 80 10.35 7.12 7.64
C ARG A 80 9.11 6.43 8.20
N ALA A 81 8.13 6.10 7.39
CA ALA A 81 6.90 5.47 7.87
C ALA A 81 7.03 3.94 7.92
N GLY A 82 7.70 3.39 8.93
CA GLY A 82 7.73 1.94 9.13
C GLY A 82 8.64 1.48 10.25
N PRO A 83 8.48 0.22 10.70
CA PRO A 83 9.41 -0.43 11.60
C PRO A 83 10.75 -0.67 10.90
N GLN A 84 11.84 -0.41 11.61
CA GLN A 84 13.21 -0.60 11.17
C GLN A 84 13.93 -1.49 12.19
N LEU A 85 14.78 -2.39 11.73
CA LEU A 85 15.67 -3.17 12.57
C LEU A 85 17.09 -3.07 12.02
N LEU A 86 17.99 -2.56 12.85
CA LEU A 86 19.42 -2.60 12.59
C LEU A 86 20.05 -3.70 13.43
N ALA A 87 20.80 -4.61 12.83
CA ALA A 87 21.43 -5.70 13.56
C ALA A 87 22.96 -5.61 13.55
N TYR A 88 23.59 -6.09 14.62
CA TYR A 88 25.04 -6.15 14.76
C TYR A 88 25.47 -7.57 15.15
N ALA A 89 26.45 -8.11 14.42
CA ALA A 89 27.08 -9.38 14.75
C ALA A 89 27.85 -9.30 16.06
N ASP A 90 27.63 -10.31 16.92
CA ASP A 90 28.33 -10.49 18.20
C ASP A 90 28.23 -9.28 19.15
N GLY A 91 27.20 -8.42 18.97
CA GLY A 91 27.00 -7.19 19.76
C GLY A 91 28.03 -6.09 19.51
N VAL A 92 28.86 -6.18 18.45
CA VAL A 92 29.91 -5.20 18.18
C VAL A 92 29.39 -4.12 17.23
N HIS A 93 29.14 -2.91 17.75
CA HIS A 93 28.62 -1.77 16.98
C HIS A 93 29.68 -1.15 16.06
N SER A 94 29.92 -1.79 14.93
CA SER A 94 30.79 -1.28 13.85
C SER A 94 30.13 -1.52 12.49
N LYS A 95 30.47 -0.69 11.50
CA LYS A 95 29.96 -0.83 10.13
C LYS A 95 30.29 -2.20 9.51
N ALA A 96 31.38 -2.85 9.93
CA ALA A 96 31.75 -4.18 9.46
C ALA A 96 30.87 -5.29 10.04
N ASN A 97 30.26 -5.05 11.21
CA ASN A 97 29.42 -6.01 11.91
C ASN A 97 27.93 -5.72 11.74
N GLU A 98 27.57 -4.61 11.10
CA GLU A 98 26.20 -4.31 10.70
C GLU A 98 25.66 -5.42 9.79
N ARG A 99 24.44 -5.86 10.06
CA ARG A 99 23.71 -6.87 9.30
C ARG A 99 22.33 -6.34 8.98
N ASP A 100 21.96 -6.46 7.72
CA ASP A 100 20.58 -6.23 7.29
C ASP A 100 19.75 -7.45 7.64
N LEU A 101 18.72 -7.24 8.46
CA LEU A 101 17.66 -8.22 8.68
C LEU A 101 16.37 -7.70 8.04
N GLY A 102 15.83 -8.50 7.11
CA GLY A 102 14.55 -8.21 6.51
C GLY A 102 13.41 -8.46 7.50
N ILE A 103 12.29 -7.76 7.30
CA ILE A 103 11.03 -8.08 7.97
C ILE A 103 10.49 -9.38 7.36
N ALA A 104 10.34 -10.41 8.18
CA ALA A 104 9.75 -11.68 7.78
C ALA A 104 8.22 -11.58 7.69
N SER A 105 7.60 -10.89 8.65
CA SER A 105 6.18 -10.55 8.61
C SER A 105 5.90 -9.24 9.35
N LEU A 106 4.89 -8.52 8.87
CA LEU A 106 4.36 -7.32 9.48
C LEU A 106 2.83 -7.45 9.55
N ASP A 107 2.29 -7.49 10.76
CA ASP A 107 0.86 -7.41 11.01
C ASP A 107 0.54 -6.08 11.69
N VAL A 108 -0.51 -5.42 11.20
CA VAL A 108 -0.99 -4.15 11.73
C VAL A 108 -2.49 -4.27 11.95
N ALA A 109 -2.86 -4.33 13.22
CA ALA A 109 -4.26 -4.34 13.64
C ALA A 109 -4.65 -2.95 14.16
N VAL A 110 -5.78 -2.43 13.70
CA VAL A 110 -6.33 -1.15 14.14
C VAL A 110 -7.74 -1.35 14.67
N ASN A 111 -7.97 -0.90 15.90
CA ASN A 111 -9.26 -0.95 16.57
C ASN A 111 -9.74 0.48 16.88
N VAL A 112 -10.82 0.92 16.24
CA VAL A 112 -11.35 2.28 16.38
C VAL A 112 -12.58 2.27 17.28
N ARG A 113 -12.57 3.08 18.32
CA ARG A 113 -13.67 3.27 19.27
C ARG A 113 -13.92 4.74 19.52
N GLY A 114 -15.00 5.28 18.93
CA GLY A 114 -15.25 6.71 18.94
C GLY A 114 -14.09 7.46 18.29
N ASP A 115 -13.48 8.37 19.03
CA ASP A 115 -12.36 9.21 18.56
C ASP A 115 -10.97 8.62 18.85
N ILE A 116 -10.91 7.40 19.39
CA ILE A 116 -9.66 6.71 19.73
C ILE A 116 -9.40 5.59 18.73
N ALA A 117 -8.18 5.53 18.21
CA ALA A 117 -7.67 4.40 17.44
C ALA A 117 -6.53 3.74 18.21
N GLU A 118 -6.70 2.47 18.56
CA GLU A 118 -5.65 1.62 19.09
C GLU A 118 -5.01 0.86 17.94
N THR A 119 -3.69 1.01 17.78
CA THR A 119 -2.91 0.34 16.73
C THR A 119 -1.94 -0.63 17.38
N THR A 120 -2.07 -1.92 17.06
CA THR A 120 -1.12 -2.95 17.43
C THR A 120 -0.27 -3.30 16.21
N VAL A 121 1.04 -3.18 16.35
CA VAL A 121 2.02 -3.53 15.31
C VAL A 121 2.81 -4.73 15.78
N THR A 122 2.70 -5.85 15.06
CA THR A 122 3.48 -7.06 15.32
C THR A 122 4.46 -7.25 14.18
N VAL A 123 5.76 -7.26 14.48
CA VAL A 123 6.83 -7.41 13.49
C VAL A 123 7.66 -8.62 13.83
N ALA A 124 7.89 -9.50 12.85
CA ALA A 124 8.80 -10.63 12.99
C ALA A 124 10.05 -10.42 12.14
N PHE A 125 11.20 -10.70 12.73
CA PHE A 125 12.49 -10.71 12.07
C PHE A 125 13.09 -12.10 12.23
N GLU A 126 13.59 -12.67 11.13
CA GLU A 126 14.23 -13.97 11.14
C GLU A 126 15.72 -13.79 10.86
N ASN A 127 16.57 -14.39 11.70
CA ASN A 127 18.00 -14.46 11.46
C ASN A 127 18.33 -15.80 10.76
N PRO A 128 18.61 -15.81 9.45
CA PRO A 128 18.91 -17.05 8.73
C PRO A 128 20.34 -17.56 8.98
N THR A 129 21.15 -16.81 9.73
CA THR A 129 22.56 -17.13 9.98
C THR A 129 22.77 -17.78 11.34
N ALA A 130 23.90 -18.46 11.52
CA ALA A 130 24.29 -19.02 12.81
C ALA A 130 24.92 -18.01 13.77
N ASN A 131 25.14 -16.76 13.33
CA ASN A 131 25.74 -15.73 14.17
C ASN A 131 24.72 -15.19 15.16
N ILE A 132 25.18 -14.85 16.37
CA ILE A 132 24.35 -14.11 17.33
C ILE A 132 24.28 -12.66 16.83
N LEU A 133 23.05 -12.16 16.68
CA LEU A 133 22.80 -10.80 16.24
C LEU A 133 22.10 -10.02 17.35
N GLU A 134 22.65 -8.86 17.70
CA GLU A 134 21.97 -7.87 18.53
C GLU A 134 21.14 -6.96 17.63
N GLY A 135 19.83 -6.84 17.90
CA GLY A 135 18.91 -6.03 17.13
C GLY A 135 18.53 -4.73 17.82
N GLN A 136 18.59 -3.61 17.10
CA GLN A 136 18.07 -2.31 17.50
C GLN A 136 16.83 -2.00 16.68
N PHE A 137 15.67 -2.08 17.33
CA PHE A 137 14.37 -1.81 16.70
C PHE A 137 13.97 -0.34 16.87
N ALA A 138 13.52 0.28 15.78
CA ALA A 138 12.96 1.62 15.78
C ALA A 138 11.64 1.65 15.04
N LEU A 139 10.61 2.26 15.65
CA LEU A 139 9.33 2.52 15.01
C LEU A 139 9.03 4.02 15.10
N ASN A 140 8.90 4.67 13.96
CA ASN A 140 8.53 6.08 13.92
C ASN A 140 7.04 6.24 14.17
N MET A 141 6.70 7.02 15.20
CA MET A 141 5.32 7.29 15.57
C MET A 141 4.77 8.54 14.89
N THR A 142 3.49 8.48 14.51
CA THR A 142 2.76 9.68 14.08
C THR A 142 2.67 10.69 15.22
N ARG A 143 2.70 11.98 14.89
CA ARG A 143 2.51 13.05 15.86
C ARG A 143 1.20 12.86 16.65
N GLY A 144 1.30 12.91 17.98
CA GLY A 144 0.15 12.79 18.88
C GLY A 144 -0.21 11.35 19.23
N ALA A 145 0.41 10.35 18.61
CA ALA A 145 0.30 8.97 19.07
C ALA A 145 1.10 8.77 20.36
N VAL A 146 0.63 7.88 21.22
CA VAL A 146 1.30 7.48 22.46
C VAL A 146 1.47 5.96 22.47
N VAL A 147 2.62 5.49 22.94
CA VAL A 147 2.86 4.06 23.14
C VAL A 147 2.28 3.67 24.48
N THR A 148 1.38 2.69 24.48
CA THR A 148 0.71 2.18 25.70
C THR A 148 1.31 0.87 26.20
N GLY A 149 2.06 0.15 25.36
CA GLY A 149 2.77 -1.07 25.73
C GLY A 149 3.63 -1.59 24.58
N TYR A 150 4.58 -2.46 24.92
CA TYR A 150 5.39 -3.21 23.98
C TYR A 150 5.84 -4.51 24.64
N ALA A 151 6.13 -5.52 23.81
CA ALA A 151 6.67 -6.79 24.25
C ALA A 151 7.61 -7.33 23.18
N LEU A 152 8.60 -8.13 23.61
CA LEU A 152 9.53 -8.84 22.75
C LEU A 152 9.24 -10.33 22.85
N ASP A 153 8.94 -10.96 21.72
CA ASP A 153 8.86 -12.42 21.62
C ASP A 153 10.20 -12.98 21.14
N ILE A 154 10.81 -13.87 21.93
CA ILE A 154 12.00 -14.63 21.55
C ILE A 154 11.63 -16.12 21.54
N ASN A 155 11.47 -16.70 20.35
CA ASN A 155 11.18 -18.12 20.15
C ASN A 155 9.98 -18.62 20.97
N GLY A 156 8.90 -17.84 21.03
CA GLY A 156 7.67 -18.16 21.75
C GLY A 156 7.70 -17.78 23.23
N THR A 157 8.78 -17.15 23.70
CA THR A 157 8.86 -16.58 25.06
C THR A 157 8.62 -15.07 24.97
N LEU A 158 7.49 -14.63 25.49
CA LEU A 158 7.13 -13.22 25.56
C LEU A 158 7.83 -12.54 26.76
N ILE A 159 8.44 -11.40 26.50
CA ILE A 159 9.08 -10.53 27.49
C ILE A 159 8.41 -9.16 27.40
N ASP A 160 7.68 -8.79 28.45
CA ASP A 160 7.07 -7.47 28.56
C ASP A 160 8.13 -6.42 28.96
N GLY A 161 7.95 -5.17 28.52
CA GLY A 161 8.86 -4.06 28.82
C GLY A 161 8.22 -2.86 29.51
#